data_AF-A0A4R3VEF5-F1
#
_entry.id   AF-A0A4R3VEF5-F1
#
_cell.length_a   1.000
_cell.length_b   1.000
_cell.length_c   1.000
_cell.angle_alpha   90.00
_cell.angle_beta   90.00
_cell.angle_gamma   90.00
#
_symmetry.space_group_name_H-M   'P 1'
#
loop_
_entity.id
_entity.type
_entity.pdbx_description
1 polymer ?
#
loop_
_entity_poly.entity_id
_entity_poly.type
_entity_poly.pdbx_seq_one_letter_code
_entity_poly.pdbx_strand_id
1 'polypeptide(L)'
;MKTSLIAAAVSATLALLTGAAMAQTPAAPAAPVTAQTTVQRDVNQQQRIENGLQSGKITTREAGQLERDEAKVDRLQAKDMKDGKLSPAERRQLRAAQNKASRDIKTAETNGVNGNPLSASSQRMQADVQRNVNQEKRVENGLQSGALTKREAAGLERGQAHVDGAEAHAAADGNVGAGEQKRLQHAENRQSARIHHAKTNAKTAG
;
A
#
# COMPACT_ATOMS: atom_id res chain seq x y z
N MET A 1 48.39 15.17 -56.86
CA MET A 1 46.96 14.82 -57.09
C MET A 1 46.73 13.40 -56.60
N LYS A 2 45.57 13.16 -55.96
CA LYS A 2 45.13 11.92 -55.30
C LYS A 2 45.00 10.78 -56.32
N THR A 3 45.48 9.56 -56.07
CA THR A 3 44.73 8.31 -55.68
C THR A 3 45.56 7.11 -56.20
N SER A 4 45.47 5.83 -55.82
CA SER A 4 45.32 5.03 -54.58
C SER A 4 45.47 3.54 -54.99
N LEU A 5 45.73 2.64 -54.02
CA LEU A 5 45.60 1.14 -54.05
C LEU A 5 46.78 0.39 -54.69
N ILE A 6 47.29 -0.78 -54.22
CA ILE A 6 46.72 -1.99 -53.60
C ILE A 6 47.86 -2.74 -52.85
N ALA A 7 47.60 -3.32 -51.67
CA ALA A 7 48.22 -4.59 -51.18
C ALA A 7 47.49 -5.02 -49.88
N ALA A 8 46.59 -5.99 -49.95
CA ALA A 8 46.84 -7.43 -49.80
C ALA A 8 46.73 -7.89 -48.34
N ALA A 9 45.67 -8.66 -48.08
CA ALA A 9 45.38 -9.31 -46.82
C ALA A 9 46.32 -10.50 -46.56
N VAL A 10 46.73 -10.69 -45.31
CA VAL A 10 47.09 -12.01 -44.77
C VAL A 10 46.49 -12.13 -43.38
N SER A 11 45.63 -13.13 -43.24
CA SER A 11 45.02 -13.57 -42.00
C SER A 11 46.05 -14.21 -41.08
N ALA A 12 46.04 -13.83 -39.80
CA ALA A 12 46.58 -14.64 -38.72
C ALA A 12 45.66 -14.51 -37.51
N THR A 13 44.93 -15.57 -37.22
CA THR A 13 44.13 -15.78 -36.02
C THR A 13 45.02 -15.79 -34.78
N LEU A 14 44.74 -14.93 -33.81
CA LEU A 14 45.19 -15.13 -32.42
C LEU A 14 44.01 -14.87 -31.48
N ALA A 15 43.46 -15.97 -30.97
CA ALA A 15 42.51 -15.97 -29.87
C ALA A 15 43.25 -15.58 -28.58
N LEU A 16 42.85 -14.47 -27.97
CA LEU A 16 43.14 -14.17 -26.57
C LEU A 16 41.82 -13.89 -25.86
N LEU A 17 41.40 -14.86 -25.06
CA LEU A 17 40.36 -14.69 -24.06
C LEU A 17 40.84 -13.66 -23.04
N THR A 18 40.21 -12.48 -22.99
CA THR A 18 40.27 -11.59 -21.84
C THR A 18 38.88 -11.53 -21.21
N GLY A 19 38.76 -12.17 -20.05
CA GLY A 19 37.52 -12.23 -19.29
C GLY A 19 37.01 -10.83 -18.97
N ALA A 20 35.80 -10.51 -19.39
CA ALA A 20 35.06 -9.37 -18.88
C ALA A 20 34.80 -9.62 -17.39
N ALA A 21 35.60 -9.02 -16.52
CA ALA A 21 35.27 -8.88 -15.12
C ALA A 21 33.98 -8.06 -15.04
N MET A 22 32.84 -8.75 -14.91
CA MET A 22 31.55 -8.13 -14.61
C MET A 22 31.71 -7.44 -13.26
N ALA A 23 31.95 -6.12 -13.28
CA ALA A 23 31.82 -5.27 -12.12
C ALA A 23 30.38 -5.41 -11.62
N GLN A 24 30.20 -6.20 -10.57
CA GLN A 24 28.93 -6.28 -9.86
C GLN A 24 28.70 -4.91 -9.26
N THR A 25 27.84 -4.11 -9.89
CA THR A 25 27.32 -2.90 -9.27
C THR A 25 26.70 -3.33 -7.95
N PRO A 26 27.17 -2.82 -6.80
CA PRO A 26 26.58 -3.18 -5.52
C PRO A 26 25.09 -2.82 -5.59
N ALA A 27 24.23 -3.80 -5.34
CA ALA A 27 22.80 -3.59 -5.26
C ALA A 27 22.56 -2.45 -4.26
N ALA A 28 21.92 -1.37 -4.73
CA ALA A 28 21.61 -0.23 -3.88
C ALA A 28 20.87 -0.72 -2.62
N PRO A 29 21.23 -0.25 -1.43
CA PRO A 29 20.56 -0.67 -0.20
C PRO A 29 19.07 -0.37 -0.34
N ALA A 30 18.23 -1.37 -0.06
CA ALA A 30 16.78 -1.20 -0.08
C ALA A 30 16.40 -0.05 0.85
N ALA A 31 15.56 0.87 0.37
CA ALA A 31 15.12 2.04 1.12
C ALA A 31 14.64 1.65 2.54
N PRO A 32 14.95 2.46 3.57
CA PRO A 32 14.55 2.16 4.94
C PRO A 32 13.03 2.06 5.01
N VAL A 33 12.51 0.98 5.62
CA VAL A 33 11.11 0.94 6.02
C VAL A 33 10.96 1.81 7.25
N THR A 34 10.32 2.95 7.05
CA THR A 34 9.92 3.91 8.08
C THR A 34 8.40 3.96 8.16
N ALA A 35 7.88 4.44 9.28
CA ALA A 35 6.45 4.69 9.47
C ALA A 35 5.85 5.52 8.32
N GLN A 36 6.55 6.56 7.86
CA GLN A 36 6.10 7.39 6.74
C GLN A 36 6.00 6.58 5.44
N THR A 37 7.03 5.80 5.10
CA THR A 37 7.03 5.01 3.87
C THR A 37 6.01 3.87 3.86
N THR A 38 5.65 3.33 5.03
CA THR A 38 4.64 2.26 5.11
C THR A 38 3.26 2.85 4.90
N VAL A 39 2.88 3.92 5.63
CA VAL A 39 1.58 4.59 5.48
C VAL A 39 1.38 5.12 4.05
N GLN A 40 2.44 5.66 3.43
CA GLN A 40 2.37 6.07 2.03
C GLN A 40 1.96 4.92 1.09
N ARG A 41 2.43 3.70 1.37
CA ARG A 41 2.06 2.52 0.57
C ARG A 41 0.60 2.14 0.79
N ASP A 42 0.05 2.32 1.97
CA ASP A 42 -1.34 1.99 2.28
C ASP A 42 -2.29 2.97 1.60
N VAL A 43 -1.96 4.28 1.58
CA VAL A 43 -2.64 5.28 0.74
C VAL A 43 -2.71 4.82 -0.72
N ASN A 44 -1.59 4.35 -1.27
CA ASN A 44 -1.52 3.88 -2.66
C ASN A 44 -2.32 2.59 -2.90
N GLN A 45 -2.33 1.67 -1.93
CA GLN A 45 -3.09 0.43 -1.98
C GLN A 45 -4.59 0.72 -1.94
N GLN A 46 -5.05 1.55 -1.00
CA GLN A 46 -6.44 1.97 -0.90
C GLN A 46 -6.91 2.74 -2.14
N GLN A 47 -6.07 3.60 -2.72
CA GLN A 47 -6.42 4.29 -3.96
C GLN A 47 -6.60 3.32 -5.14
N ARG A 48 -5.82 2.23 -5.19
CA ARG A 48 -5.98 1.20 -6.22
C ARG A 48 -7.25 0.38 -6.03
N ILE A 49 -7.59 0.03 -4.79
CA ILE A 49 -8.84 -0.65 -4.45
C ILE A 49 -10.03 0.21 -4.87
N GLU A 50 -10.01 1.50 -4.52
CA GLU A 50 -11.02 2.47 -4.91
C GLU A 50 -11.18 2.54 -6.45
N ASN A 51 -10.08 2.75 -7.17
CA ASN A 51 -10.11 2.84 -8.63
C ASN A 51 -10.60 1.54 -9.27
N GLY A 52 -10.23 0.39 -8.70
CA GLY A 52 -10.71 -0.92 -9.14
C GLY A 52 -12.21 -1.08 -8.95
N LEU A 53 -12.75 -0.65 -7.80
CA LEU A 53 -14.20 -0.64 -7.54
C LEU A 53 -14.93 0.30 -8.49
N GLN A 54 -14.45 1.54 -8.67
CA GLN A 54 -15.06 2.55 -9.54
C GLN A 54 -15.09 2.11 -11.01
N SER A 55 -14.01 1.47 -11.48
CA SER A 55 -13.94 0.93 -12.84
C SER A 55 -14.68 -0.40 -13.03
N GLY A 56 -15.16 -1.01 -11.95
CA GLY A 56 -15.77 -2.34 -11.96
C GLY A 56 -14.77 -3.49 -12.15
N LYS A 57 -13.46 -3.22 -12.19
CA LYS A 57 -12.40 -4.25 -12.25
C LYS A 57 -12.26 -5.06 -10.97
N ILE A 58 -12.72 -4.51 -9.84
CA ILE A 58 -12.76 -5.19 -8.54
C ILE A 58 -14.23 -5.29 -8.12
N THR A 59 -14.65 -6.49 -7.74
CA THR A 59 -15.98 -6.71 -7.17
C THR A 59 -16.03 -6.28 -5.70
N THR A 60 -17.24 -6.03 -5.16
CA THR A 60 -17.40 -5.78 -3.72
C THR A 60 -16.83 -6.90 -2.87
N ARG A 61 -17.02 -8.16 -3.28
CA ARG A 61 -16.50 -9.32 -2.55
C ARG A 61 -14.97 -9.28 -2.49
N GLU A 62 -14.31 -9.01 -3.60
CA GLU A 62 -12.86 -8.91 -3.69
C GLU A 62 -12.34 -7.75 -2.87
N ALA A 63 -12.97 -6.57 -2.95
CA ALA A 63 -12.62 -5.44 -2.09
C ALA A 63 -12.69 -5.83 -0.61
N GLY A 64 -13.73 -6.56 -0.19
CA GLY A 64 -13.79 -7.10 1.17
C GLY A 64 -12.67 -8.09 1.54
N GLN A 65 -12.04 -8.76 0.58
CA GLN A 65 -10.84 -9.57 0.85
C GLN A 65 -9.59 -8.69 0.97
N LEU A 66 -9.49 -7.66 0.13
CA LEU A 66 -8.38 -6.71 0.13
C LEU A 66 -8.37 -5.90 1.43
N GLU A 67 -9.53 -5.43 1.92
CA GLU A 67 -9.62 -4.77 3.25
C GLU A 67 -9.19 -5.71 4.40
N ARG A 68 -9.32 -7.04 4.27
CA ARG A 68 -8.75 -7.96 5.29
C ARG A 68 -7.23 -7.94 5.29
N ASP A 69 -6.64 -7.83 4.11
CA ASP A 69 -5.19 -7.76 3.96
C ASP A 69 -4.66 -6.41 4.43
N GLU A 70 -5.33 -5.29 4.11
CA GLU A 70 -5.03 -3.95 4.66
C GLU A 70 -5.17 -3.95 6.19
N ALA A 71 -6.26 -4.47 6.74
CA ALA A 71 -6.43 -4.60 8.20
C ALA A 71 -5.32 -5.39 8.90
N LYS A 72 -4.65 -6.30 8.19
CA LYS A 72 -3.49 -7.05 8.70
C LYS A 72 -2.22 -6.20 8.62
N VAL A 73 -2.03 -5.46 7.55
CA VAL A 73 -0.93 -4.51 7.33
C VAL A 73 -0.94 -3.44 8.42
N ASP A 74 -2.08 -2.77 8.62
CA ASP A 74 -2.28 -1.75 9.65
C ASP A 74 -1.99 -2.25 11.06
N ARG A 75 -2.43 -3.48 11.37
CA ARG A 75 -2.17 -4.10 12.68
C ARG A 75 -0.67 -4.34 12.92
N LEU A 76 0.09 -4.61 11.86
CA LEU A 76 1.55 -4.75 11.95
C LEU A 76 2.23 -3.38 12.06
N GLN A 77 1.77 -2.36 11.34
CA GLN A 77 2.26 -0.98 11.47
C GLN A 77 1.98 -0.40 12.86
N ALA A 78 0.79 -0.64 13.40
CA ALA A 78 0.43 -0.28 14.77
C ALA A 78 1.38 -0.88 15.82
N LYS A 79 2.03 -2.02 15.51
CA LYS A 79 3.07 -2.60 16.38
C LYS A 79 4.42 -1.92 16.18
N ASP A 80 4.80 -1.65 14.93
CA ASP A 80 6.04 -0.92 14.59
C ASP A 80 6.14 0.43 15.28
N MET A 81 5.08 1.21 15.13
CA MET A 81 5.08 2.60 15.53
C MET A 81 4.88 2.79 17.05
N LYS A 82 4.41 1.76 17.78
CA LYS A 82 4.09 1.85 19.21
C LYS A 82 5.31 2.12 20.09
N ASP A 83 6.36 1.33 19.87
CA ASP A 83 7.60 1.36 20.65
C ASP A 83 8.76 1.94 19.83
N GLY A 84 8.48 2.33 18.57
CA GLY A 84 9.41 3.01 17.66
C GLY A 84 10.53 2.12 17.10
N LYS A 85 10.50 0.82 17.39
CA LYS A 85 11.50 -0.17 16.99
C LYS A 85 10.81 -1.49 16.64
N LEU A 86 10.82 -1.86 15.37
CA LEU A 86 10.63 -3.26 14.97
C LEU A 86 11.95 -4.01 14.97
N SER A 87 11.91 -5.25 15.44
CA SER A 87 12.96 -6.23 15.14
C SER A 87 13.08 -6.42 13.62
N PRO A 88 14.24 -6.90 13.13
CA PRO A 88 14.39 -7.28 11.73
C PRO A 88 13.34 -8.30 11.26
N ALA A 89 12.88 -9.19 12.15
CA ALA A 89 11.86 -10.18 11.83
C ALA A 89 10.49 -9.53 11.57
N GLU A 90 10.07 -8.61 12.43
CA GLU A 90 8.80 -7.91 12.26
C GLU A 90 8.81 -7.00 11.03
N ARG A 91 9.93 -6.33 10.73
CA ARG A 91 10.07 -5.56 9.47
C ARG A 91 9.91 -6.43 8.24
N ARG A 92 10.46 -7.66 8.25
CA ARG A 92 10.25 -8.63 7.17
C ARG A 92 8.79 -9.05 7.07
N GLN A 93 8.13 -9.27 8.21
CA GLN A 93 6.71 -9.64 8.23
C GLN A 93 5.81 -8.51 7.67
N LEU A 94 6.03 -7.26 8.08
CA LEU A 94 5.30 -6.11 7.56
C LEU A 94 5.51 -5.94 6.05
N ARG A 95 6.76 -5.99 5.58
CA ARG A 95 7.07 -5.97 4.13
C ARG A 95 6.39 -7.10 3.37
N ALA A 96 6.41 -8.32 3.93
CA ALA A 96 5.75 -9.46 3.31
C ALA A 96 4.23 -9.29 3.23
N ALA A 97 3.61 -8.69 4.25
CA ALA A 97 2.18 -8.38 4.26
C ALA A 97 1.83 -7.33 3.20
N GLN A 98 2.53 -6.18 3.16
CA GLN A 98 2.31 -5.15 2.12
C GLN A 98 2.56 -5.68 0.70
N ASN A 99 3.54 -6.56 0.51
CA ASN A 99 3.79 -7.17 -0.79
C ASN A 99 2.71 -8.20 -1.16
N LYS A 100 2.12 -8.88 -0.18
CA LYS A 100 0.97 -9.76 -0.41
C LYS A 100 -0.25 -8.93 -0.82
N ALA A 101 -0.63 -7.94 -0.02
CA ALA A 101 -1.76 -7.05 -0.31
C ALA A 101 -1.63 -6.42 -1.71
N SER A 102 -0.47 -5.85 -2.03
CA SER A 102 -0.20 -5.31 -3.38
C SER A 102 -0.42 -6.30 -4.53
N ARG A 103 0.01 -7.57 -4.36
CA ARG A 103 -0.22 -8.65 -5.35
C ARG A 103 -1.68 -9.03 -5.43
N ASP A 104 -2.37 -9.14 -4.30
CA ASP A 104 -3.79 -9.52 -4.28
C ASP A 104 -4.66 -8.45 -4.94
N ILE A 105 -4.36 -7.16 -4.70
CA ILE A 105 -4.98 -6.05 -5.43
C ILE A 105 -4.72 -6.20 -6.93
N LYS A 106 -3.48 -6.52 -7.33
CA LYS A 106 -3.13 -6.68 -8.76
C LYS A 106 -3.88 -7.85 -9.39
N THR A 107 -4.03 -8.95 -8.67
CA THR A 107 -4.81 -10.11 -9.11
C THR A 107 -6.27 -9.71 -9.28
N ALA A 108 -6.88 -9.05 -8.29
CA ALA A 108 -8.26 -8.56 -8.38
C ALA A 108 -8.45 -7.61 -9.58
N GLU A 109 -7.55 -6.65 -9.80
CA GLU A 109 -7.61 -5.72 -10.94
C GLU A 109 -7.54 -6.39 -12.34
N THR A 110 -7.02 -7.61 -12.43
CA THR A 110 -6.64 -8.24 -13.72
C THR A 110 -7.24 -9.62 -13.98
N ASN A 111 -7.92 -10.22 -13.01
CA ASN A 111 -8.47 -11.58 -13.13
C ASN A 111 -9.70 -11.68 -14.06
N GLY A 112 -10.24 -10.55 -14.52
CA GLY A 112 -11.40 -10.51 -15.43
C GLY A 112 -12.75 -10.75 -14.74
N VAL A 113 -12.79 -10.82 -13.41
CA VAL A 113 -14.02 -10.90 -12.62
C VAL A 113 -14.52 -9.48 -12.37
N ASN A 114 -15.44 -9.01 -13.21
CA ASN A 114 -15.92 -7.64 -13.12
C ASN A 114 -17.14 -7.53 -12.19
N GLY A 115 -17.17 -6.46 -11.39
CA GLY A 115 -18.32 -6.05 -10.59
C GLY A 115 -19.23 -5.05 -11.31
N ASN A 116 -20.40 -4.77 -10.73
CA ASN A 116 -21.24 -3.65 -11.15
C ASN A 116 -20.92 -2.42 -10.27
N PRO A 117 -20.16 -1.42 -10.76
CA PRO A 117 -19.80 -0.23 -10.00
C PRO A 117 -21.01 0.65 -9.64
N LEU A 118 -22.11 0.54 -10.37
CA LEU A 118 -23.34 1.30 -10.15
C LEU A 118 -24.32 0.61 -9.20
N SER A 119 -24.01 -0.61 -8.75
CA SER A 119 -24.84 -1.28 -7.76
C SER A 119 -24.76 -0.56 -6.41
N ALA A 120 -25.88 -0.53 -5.68
CA ALA A 120 -25.93 0.14 -4.38
C ALA A 120 -24.90 -0.43 -3.37
N SER A 121 -24.60 -1.74 -3.46
CA SER A 121 -23.54 -2.38 -2.67
C SER A 121 -22.15 -1.86 -3.04
N SER A 122 -21.83 -1.79 -4.35
CA SER A 122 -20.54 -1.29 -4.80
C SER A 122 -20.36 0.19 -4.49
N GLN A 123 -21.39 1.02 -4.66
CA GLN A 123 -21.33 2.45 -4.31
C GLN A 123 -21.08 2.68 -2.81
N ARG A 124 -21.66 1.82 -1.97
CA ARG A 124 -21.40 1.82 -0.52
C ARG A 124 -19.94 1.49 -0.21
N MET A 125 -19.44 0.39 -0.77
CA MET A 125 -18.03 0.01 -0.61
C MET A 125 -17.08 1.10 -1.14
N GLN A 126 -17.37 1.71 -2.28
CA GLN A 126 -16.58 2.82 -2.83
C GLN A 126 -16.52 4.00 -1.86
N ALA A 127 -17.63 4.35 -1.21
CA ALA A 127 -17.67 5.43 -0.25
C ALA A 127 -16.83 5.15 1.01
N ASP A 128 -16.83 3.89 1.47
CA ASP A 128 -16.04 3.43 2.61
C ASP A 128 -14.53 3.45 2.26
N VAL A 129 -14.13 2.81 1.16
CA VAL A 129 -12.72 2.81 0.70
C VAL A 129 -12.23 4.23 0.43
N GLN A 130 -13.04 5.11 -0.16
CA GLN A 130 -12.67 6.51 -0.38
C GLN A 130 -12.37 7.22 0.96
N ARG A 131 -13.10 6.90 2.03
CA ARG A 131 -12.81 7.45 3.36
C ARG A 131 -11.55 6.86 3.95
N ASN A 132 -11.27 5.58 3.74
CA ASN A 132 -10.00 4.99 4.18
C ASN A 132 -8.82 5.71 3.52
N VAL A 133 -8.87 5.93 2.20
CA VAL A 133 -7.88 6.76 1.48
C VAL A 133 -7.69 8.13 2.14
N ASN A 134 -8.78 8.82 2.48
CA ASN A 134 -8.72 10.15 3.09
C ASN A 134 -8.18 10.11 4.52
N GLN A 135 -8.51 9.08 5.29
CA GLN A 135 -8.02 8.87 6.64
C GLN A 135 -6.52 8.56 6.63
N GLU A 136 -6.07 7.66 5.76
CA GLU A 136 -4.66 7.34 5.55
C GLU A 136 -3.83 8.56 5.15
N LYS A 137 -4.31 9.33 4.16
CA LYS A 137 -3.67 10.60 3.78
C LYS A 137 -3.54 11.56 4.95
N ARG A 138 -4.51 11.59 5.88
CA ARG A 138 -4.44 12.47 7.06
C ARG A 138 -3.43 11.99 8.09
N VAL A 139 -3.30 10.67 8.28
CA VAL A 139 -2.27 10.06 9.14
C VAL A 139 -0.88 10.29 8.55
N GLU A 140 -0.70 10.02 7.26
CA GLU A 140 0.53 10.29 6.51
C GLU A 140 0.96 11.75 6.67
N ASN A 141 0.08 12.70 6.34
CA ASN A 141 0.39 14.13 6.43
C ASN A 141 0.74 14.53 7.88
N GLY A 142 0.10 13.91 8.88
CA GLY A 142 0.43 14.13 10.28
C GLY A 142 1.84 13.65 10.64
N LEU A 143 2.23 12.47 10.17
CA LEU A 143 3.58 11.93 10.34
C LEU A 143 4.66 12.73 9.58
N GLN A 144 4.34 13.24 8.40
CA GLN A 144 5.26 14.03 7.57
C GLN A 144 5.47 15.44 8.15
N SER A 145 4.41 16.08 8.61
CA SER A 145 4.47 17.42 9.21
C SER A 145 4.96 17.44 10.66
N GLY A 146 5.08 16.27 11.31
CA GLY A 146 5.37 16.15 12.75
C GLY A 146 4.18 16.49 13.65
N ALA A 147 2.99 16.73 13.09
CA ALA A 147 1.74 16.90 13.85
C ALA A 147 1.24 15.60 14.49
N LEU A 148 1.79 14.44 14.10
CA LEU A 148 1.58 13.15 14.76
C LEU A 148 2.91 12.54 15.16
N THR A 149 2.99 12.07 16.40
CA THR A 149 4.06 11.17 16.81
C THR A 149 3.84 9.77 16.21
N LYS A 150 4.91 8.96 16.12
CA LYS A 150 4.78 7.54 15.73
C LYS A 150 3.80 6.80 16.63
N ARG A 151 3.83 7.04 17.94
CA ARG A 151 2.93 6.37 18.89
C ARG A 151 1.47 6.73 18.65
N GLU A 152 1.17 7.98 18.31
CA GLU A 152 -0.19 8.39 17.95
C GLU A 152 -0.63 7.76 16.64
N ALA A 153 0.21 7.81 15.61
CA ALA A 153 -0.04 7.10 14.36
C ALA A 153 -0.31 5.60 14.63
N ALA A 154 0.47 4.94 15.49
CA ALA A 154 0.23 3.55 15.89
C ALA A 154 -1.18 3.29 16.44
N GLY A 155 -1.71 4.24 17.21
CA GLY A 155 -3.08 4.18 17.72
C GLY A 155 -4.12 4.37 16.62
N LEU A 156 -3.84 5.23 15.64
CA LEU A 156 -4.68 5.47 14.48
C LEU A 156 -4.68 4.26 13.53
N GLU A 157 -3.52 3.72 13.17
CA GLU A 157 -3.35 2.46 12.41
C GLU A 157 -4.13 1.31 13.04
N ARG A 158 -4.09 1.18 14.38
CA ARG A 158 -4.92 0.16 15.05
C ARG A 158 -6.41 0.40 14.83
N GLY A 159 -6.84 1.65 14.82
CA GLY A 159 -8.21 2.02 14.53
C GLY A 159 -8.62 1.70 13.09
N GLN A 160 -7.73 1.94 12.12
CA GLN A 160 -7.91 1.59 10.71
C GLN A 160 -8.04 0.08 10.53
N ALA A 161 -7.15 -0.68 11.16
CA ALA A 161 -7.25 -2.15 11.20
C ALA A 161 -8.59 -2.71 11.71
N HIS A 162 -9.32 -1.95 12.52
CA HIS A 162 -10.67 -2.31 12.97
C HIS A 162 -11.77 -1.92 11.99
N VAL A 163 -11.61 -0.79 11.30
CA VAL A 163 -12.54 -0.30 10.26
C VAL A 163 -12.46 -1.21 9.05
N ASP A 164 -11.27 -1.41 8.48
CA ASP A 164 -11.02 -2.29 7.33
C ASP A 164 -11.49 -3.73 7.61
N GLY A 165 -11.25 -4.22 8.84
CA GLY A 165 -11.74 -5.54 9.27
C GLY A 165 -13.27 -5.64 9.33
N ALA A 166 -13.96 -4.54 9.65
CA ALA A 166 -15.42 -4.48 9.65
C ALA A 166 -15.97 -4.38 8.21
N GLU A 167 -15.33 -3.61 7.34
CA GLU A 167 -15.67 -3.50 5.92
C GLU A 167 -15.51 -4.84 5.22
N ALA A 168 -14.39 -5.50 5.46
CA ALA A 168 -14.12 -6.85 5.03
C ALA A 168 -15.22 -7.86 5.41
N HIS A 169 -15.78 -7.71 6.62
CA HIS A 169 -16.85 -8.58 7.10
C HIS A 169 -18.17 -8.27 6.39
N ALA A 170 -18.51 -6.98 6.26
CA ALA A 170 -19.70 -6.54 5.56
C ALA A 170 -19.70 -6.93 4.07
N ALA A 171 -18.53 -6.88 3.42
CA ALA A 171 -18.38 -7.25 2.02
C ALA A 171 -18.10 -8.75 1.81
N ALA A 172 -18.08 -9.58 2.86
CA ALA A 172 -17.64 -10.97 2.79
C ALA A 172 -18.52 -11.84 1.86
N ASP A 173 -19.82 -11.56 1.80
CA ASP A 173 -20.77 -12.22 0.90
C ASP A 173 -20.90 -11.52 -0.47
N GLY A 174 -20.14 -10.44 -0.69
CA GLY A 174 -20.19 -9.61 -1.89
C GLY A 174 -21.29 -8.55 -1.89
N ASN A 175 -21.99 -8.37 -0.78
CA ASN A 175 -23.07 -7.40 -0.66
C ASN A 175 -22.99 -6.62 0.66
N VAL A 176 -22.57 -5.36 0.60
CA VAL A 176 -22.66 -4.46 1.76
C VAL A 176 -24.11 -4.00 1.88
N GLY A 177 -24.82 -4.35 2.94
CA GLY A 177 -26.20 -3.92 3.20
C GLY A 177 -26.32 -2.56 3.88
N ALA A 178 -27.52 -1.97 3.92
CA ALA A 178 -27.76 -0.67 4.55
C ALA A 178 -27.48 -0.66 6.07
N GLY A 179 -27.80 -1.75 6.76
CA GLY A 179 -27.52 -1.88 8.20
C GLY A 179 -26.03 -2.00 8.50
N GLU A 180 -25.28 -2.67 7.63
CA GLU A 180 -23.82 -2.76 7.70
C GLU A 180 -23.19 -1.40 7.42
N GLN A 181 -23.64 -0.72 6.36
CA GLN A 181 -23.21 0.64 6.03
C GLN A 181 -23.35 1.59 7.21
N LYS A 182 -24.49 1.54 7.90
CA LYS A 182 -24.71 2.38 9.08
C LYS A 182 -23.65 2.10 10.15
N ARG A 183 -23.30 0.84 10.39
CA ARG A 183 -22.27 0.48 11.39
C ARG A 183 -20.87 0.93 10.95
N LEU A 184 -20.52 0.74 9.69
CA LEU A 184 -19.24 1.20 9.10
C LEU A 184 -19.09 2.71 9.23
N GLN A 185 -20.11 3.46 8.79
CA GLN A 185 -20.19 4.91 8.94
C GLN A 185 -19.92 5.40 10.36
N HIS A 186 -20.44 4.70 11.38
CA HIS A 186 -20.20 5.07 12.78
C HIS A 186 -18.77 4.75 13.21
N ALA A 187 -18.18 3.65 12.74
CA ALA A 187 -16.79 3.30 13.01
C ALA A 187 -15.83 4.31 12.38
N GLU A 188 -16.03 4.64 11.10
CA GLU A 188 -15.25 5.64 10.37
C GLU A 188 -15.36 7.04 10.98
N ASN A 189 -16.56 7.46 11.41
CA ASN A 189 -16.73 8.77 12.06
C ASN A 189 -15.94 8.86 13.36
N ARG A 190 -15.96 7.80 14.18
CA ARG A 190 -15.14 7.75 15.40
C ARG A 190 -13.65 7.81 15.05
N GLN A 191 -13.24 7.13 14.00
CA GLN A 191 -11.85 7.11 13.58
C GLN A 191 -11.41 8.47 13.04
N SER A 192 -12.21 9.11 12.20
CA SER A 192 -11.99 10.48 11.72
C SER A 192 -11.81 11.48 12.87
N ALA A 193 -12.67 11.40 13.90
CA ALA A 193 -12.57 12.22 15.11
C ALA A 193 -11.26 11.95 15.89
N ARG A 194 -10.86 10.68 16.05
CA ARG A 194 -9.57 10.34 16.68
C ARG A 194 -8.39 10.92 15.92
N ILE A 195 -8.36 10.81 14.60
CA ILE A 195 -7.30 11.40 13.77
C ILE A 195 -7.30 12.93 13.94
N HIS A 196 -8.48 13.56 13.98
CA HIS A 196 -8.57 15.01 14.20
C HIS A 196 -7.98 15.42 15.56
N HIS A 197 -8.40 14.76 16.63
CA HIS A 197 -7.88 15.03 17.97
C HIS A 197 -6.38 14.78 18.06
N ALA A 198 -5.88 13.68 17.50
CA ALA A 198 -4.45 13.37 17.51
C ALA A 198 -3.62 14.45 16.80
N LYS A 199 -4.09 14.97 15.64
CA LYS A 199 -3.39 16.03 14.90
C LYS A 199 -3.43 17.41 15.58
N THR A 200 -4.34 17.63 16.53
CA THR A 200 -4.62 18.97 17.11
C THR A 200 -4.31 19.06 18.60
N ASN A 201 -3.89 17.96 19.25
CA ASN A 201 -3.71 17.86 20.70
C ASN A 201 -2.46 18.59 21.26
N ALA A 202 -1.86 19.50 20.49
CA ALA A 202 -0.65 20.24 20.82
C ALA A 202 0.61 19.41 21.13
N LYS A 203 0.57 18.07 21.00
CA LYS A 203 1.75 17.21 21.10
C LYS A 203 2.43 17.16 19.74
N THR A 204 3.31 18.11 19.47
CA THR A 204 4.20 18.01 18.30
C THR A 204 5.23 16.92 18.54
N ALA A 205 5.56 16.16 17.50
CA ALA A 205 6.68 15.24 17.52
C ALA A 205 7.98 16.06 17.69
N GLY A 206 8.50 16.09 18.92
CA GLY A 206 9.84 16.59 19.24
C GLY A 206 10.91 15.59 18.84
#